data_AF-A0A833A2C9-F1
#
_entry.id   AF-A0A833A2C9-F1
#
_cell.length_a   1.000
_cell.length_b   1.000
_cell.length_c   1.000
_cell.angle_alpha   90.00
_cell.angle_beta   90.00
_cell.angle_gamma   90.00
#
_symmetry.space_group_name_H-M   'P 1'
#
loop_
_entity.id
_entity.type
_entity.pdbx_description
1 polymer ?
#
loop_
_entity_poly.entity_id
_entity_poly.type
_entity_poly.pdbx_seq_one_letter_code
_entity_poly.pdbx_strand_id
1 'polypeptide(L)'
;MRKVYFLFIFALVLFSACIMQEEKNQNTNQIHENKENVVYLIYSPACPHCHAMIEYLKNYENEIKIVKTTQPKKYLSYLYKNFNFSWDGGVPLLFGIIENKTLIVIQGYPAKGQEKNGYFLGKEKEQKICENMNGEKIMINGDYKFCELPTGVILGNKYAIDYLINTCKTKGCTVIY
;
A
#
# COMPACT_ATOMS: atom_id res chain seq x y z
N MET A 1 61.50 -41.39 -26.89
CA MET A 1 61.97 -41.05 -25.53
C MET A 1 62.75 -39.74 -25.59
N ARG A 2 62.56 -38.85 -24.58
CA ARG A 2 63.23 -37.54 -24.32
C ARG A 2 62.79 -36.39 -25.26
N LYS A 3 61.98 -35.36 -24.89
CA LYS A 3 62.00 -34.38 -23.75
C LYS A 3 63.36 -33.65 -23.72
N VAL A 4 63.57 -32.33 -23.78
CA VAL A 4 62.85 -31.06 -23.42
C VAL A 4 63.74 -29.91 -24.04
N TYR A 5 63.33 -28.69 -24.43
CA TYR A 5 63.11 -27.46 -23.63
C TYR A 5 62.86 -26.24 -24.54
N PHE A 6 61.88 -25.42 -24.15
CA PHE A 6 61.84 -23.95 -24.10
C PHE A 6 62.48 -23.14 -25.25
N LEU A 7 61.70 -22.26 -25.88
CA LEU A 7 61.86 -20.81 -25.65
C LEU A 7 60.68 -20.00 -26.23
N PHE A 8 60.09 -19.17 -25.37
CA PHE A 8 59.21 -18.05 -25.67
C PHE A 8 59.89 -17.04 -26.59
N ILE A 9 59.27 -16.64 -27.72
CA ILE A 9 59.38 -15.26 -28.23
C ILE A 9 58.04 -14.81 -28.83
N PHE A 10 57.56 -13.72 -28.24
CA PHE A 10 56.48 -12.80 -28.60
C PHE A 10 56.59 -12.24 -30.03
N ALA A 11 55.48 -12.23 -30.78
CA ALA A 11 55.14 -11.36 -31.93
C ALA A 11 54.05 -12.11 -32.74
N LEU A 12 52.96 -11.58 -33.26
CA LEU A 12 52.44 -10.24 -33.50
C LEU A 12 50.95 -10.56 -33.87
N VAL A 13 49.96 -9.94 -33.22
CA VAL A 13 49.15 -8.87 -33.84
C VAL A 13 47.98 -9.40 -34.71
N LEU A 14 46.78 -9.05 -34.22
CA LEU A 14 45.53 -8.84 -34.94
C LEU A 14 44.85 -10.08 -35.53
N PHE A 15 43.77 -10.50 -34.88
CA PHE A 15 42.45 -10.37 -35.51
C PHE A 15 41.37 -10.36 -34.42
N SER A 16 41.03 -9.15 -34.00
CA SER A 16 39.76 -8.86 -33.34
C SER A 16 38.62 -9.16 -34.31
N ALA A 17 37.93 -10.27 -34.09
CA ALA A 17 36.53 -10.39 -34.45
C ALA A 17 35.80 -10.78 -33.16
N CYS A 18 35.54 -9.75 -32.35
CA CYS A 18 34.57 -9.81 -31.28
C CYS A 18 33.24 -10.20 -31.94
N ILE A 19 32.82 -11.44 -31.74
CA ILE A 19 31.43 -11.82 -31.92
C ILE A 19 30.70 -11.12 -30.77
N MET A 20 30.30 -9.88 -31.02
CA MET A 20 29.29 -9.23 -30.20
C MET A 20 28.00 -10.03 -30.40
N GLN A 21 27.66 -10.85 -29.42
CA GLN A 21 26.27 -11.17 -29.18
C GLN A 21 25.55 -9.85 -28.95
N GLU A 22 24.72 -9.47 -29.92
CA GLU A 22 23.68 -8.49 -29.71
C GLU A 22 22.61 -9.15 -28.83
N GLU A 23 22.88 -9.20 -27.52
CA GLU A 23 21.82 -9.34 -26.54
C GLU A 23 20.93 -8.11 -26.71
N LYS A 24 19.87 -8.30 -27.48
CA LYS A 24 18.74 -7.39 -27.56
C LYS A 24 18.15 -7.34 -26.15
N ASN A 25 18.71 -6.45 -25.33
CA ASN A 25 18.24 -6.08 -24.02
C ASN A 25 16.87 -5.45 -24.24
N GLN A 26 15.85 -6.31 -24.33
CA GLN A 26 14.47 -5.92 -24.17
C GLN A 26 14.34 -5.48 -22.74
N ASN A 27 14.71 -4.21 -22.51
CA ASN A 27 14.20 -3.44 -21.41
C ASN A 27 12.70 -3.29 -21.68
N THR A 28 11.96 -4.35 -21.35
CA THR A 28 10.53 -4.29 -21.10
C THR A 28 10.36 -3.43 -19.87
N ASN A 29 10.48 -2.11 -20.06
CA ASN A 29 9.61 -1.18 -19.38
C ASN A 29 8.19 -1.66 -19.71
N GLN A 30 7.67 -2.57 -18.88
CA GLN A 30 6.25 -2.78 -18.77
C GLN A 30 5.69 -1.41 -18.48
N ILE A 31 5.18 -0.77 -19.54
CA ILE A 31 4.24 0.31 -19.43
C ILE A 31 3.09 -0.33 -18.65
N HIS A 32 3.09 -0.14 -17.34
CA HIS A 32 1.89 -0.31 -16.55
C HIS A 32 0.87 0.59 -17.24
N GLU A 33 -0.05 -0.01 -18.01
CA GLU A 33 -1.27 0.66 -18.42
C GLU A 33 -1.78 1.41 -17.20
N ASN A 34 -2.14 2.69 -17.36
CA ASN A 34 -2.64 3.56 -16.31
C ASN A 34 -3.86 2.92 -15.62
N LYS A 35 -3.61 1.97 -14.71
CA LYS A 35 -4.61 1.47 -13.78
C LYS A 35 -4.87 2.64 -12.86
N GLU A 36 -6.04 3.25 -13.00
CA GLU A 36 -6.49 4.25 -12.05
C GLU A 36 -6.43 3.61 -10.65
N ASN A 37 -5.47 4.04 -9.84
CA ASN A 37 -5.40 3.61 -8.45
C ASN A 37 -6.57 4.26 -7.74
N VAL A 38 -7.53 3.45 -7.28
CA VAL A 38 -8.73 3.92 -6.60
C VAL A 38 -8.79 3.42 -5.16
N VAL A 39 -9.06 4.34 -4.24
CA VAL A 39 -9.50 4.05 -2.88
C VAL A 39 -10.89 4.63 -2.64
N TYR A 40 -11.64 4.00 -1.76
CA TYR A 40 -13.03 4.33 -1.49
C TYR A 40 -13.18 4.79 -0.04
N LEU A 41 -13.84 5.93 0.15
CA LEU A 41 -14.14 6.48 1.46
C LEU A 41 -15.66 6.51 1.66
N ILE A 42 -16.14 5.75 2.64
CA ILE A 42 -17.49 5.88 3.18
C ILE A 42 -17.44 6.84 4.36
N TYR A 43 -18.26 7.87 4.33
CA TYR A 43 -18.24 8.92 5.35
C TYR A 43 -19.63 9.48 5.65
N SER A 44 -19.70 10.27 6.73
CA SER A 44 -20.85 11.10 7.06
C SER A 44 -20.44 12.59 7.11
N PRO A 45 -21.24 13.52 6.55
CA PRO A 45 -20.96 14.97 6.65
C PRO A 45 -21.04 15.53 8.07
N ALA A 46 -21.67 14.82 9.01
CA ALA A 46 -21.76 15.25 10.40
C ALA A 46 -20.62 14.70 11.28
N CYS A 47 -19.74 13.88 10.72
CA CYS A 47 -18.74 13.11 11.46
C CYS A 47 -17.40 13.87 11.52
N PRO A 48 -16.95 14.33 12.71
CA PRO A 48 -15.70 15.10 12.84
C PRO A 48 -14.45 14.27 12.49
N HIS A 49 -14.48 12.97 12.77
CA HIS A 49 -13.45 12.01 12.37
C HIS A 49 -13.31 11.93 10.85
N CYS A 50 -14.44 11.98 10.15
CA CYS A 50 -14.53 11.94 8.71
C CYS A 50 -13.96 13.21 8.09
N HIS A 51 -14.26 14.39 8.66
CA HIS A 51 -13.66 15.64 8.21
C HIS A 51 -12.14 15.63 8.36
N ALA A 52 -11.63 15.14 9.49
CA ALA A 52 -10.20 15.02 9.72
C ALA A 52 -9.53 14.06 8.71
N MET A 53 -10.15 12.91 8.42
CA MET A 53 -9.65 11.99 7.40
C MET A 53 -9.68 12.61 6.00
N ILE A 54 -10.79 13.25 5.61
CA ILE A 54 -10.93 13.92 4.30
C ILE A 54 -9.87 15.00 4.12
N GLU A 55 -9.62 15.80 5.16
CA GLU A 55 -8.58 16.83 5.13
C GLU A 55 -7.19 16.23 4.94
N TYR A 56 -6.89 15.12 5.62
CA TYR A 56 -5.61 14.44 5.45
C TYR A 56 -5.46 13.83 4.05
N LEU A 57 -6.54 13.25 3.51
CA LEU A 57 -6.56 12.63 2.19
C LEU A 57 -6.37 13.62 1.04
N LYS A 58 -6.62 14.92 1.24
CA LYS A 58 -6.33 15.96 0.23
C LYS A 58 -4.87 15.97 -0.23
N ASN A 59 -3.96 15.54 0.64
CA ASN A 59 -2.53 15.45 0.31
C ASN A 59 -2.25 14.45 -0.82
N TYR A 60 -3.17 13.51 -1.09
CA TYR A 60 -2.99 12.41 -2.02
C TYR A 60 -3.87 12.51 -3.28
N GLU A 61 -4.75 13.51 -3.39
CA GLU A 61 -5.74 13.60 -4.48
C GLU A 61 -5.12 13.74 -5.88
N ASN A 62 -3.86 14.19 -5.96
CA ASN A 62 -3.11 14.26 -7.22
C ASN A 62 -2.39 12.94 -7.57
N GLU A 63 -2.33 11.98 -6.65
CA GLU A 63 -1.57 10.74 -6.78
C GLU A 63 -2.48 9.50 -6.88
N ILE A 64 -3.66 9.58 -6.29
CA ILE A 64 -4.64 8.50 -6.24
C ILE A 64 -6.05 9.04 -6.31
N LYS A 65 -6.94 8.32 -7.00
CA LYS A 65 -8.35 8.68 -7.09
C LYS A 65 -9.07 8.22 -5.83
N ILE A 66 -9.71 9.17 -5.14
CA ILE A 66 -10.44 8.91 -3.90
C ILE A 66 -11.93 9.06 -4.17
N VAL A 67 -12.66 7.94 -4.19
CA VAL A 67 -14.11 7.92 -4.38
C VAL A 67 -14.79 8.05 -3.01
N LYS A 68 -15.39 9.21 -2.75
CA LYS A 68 -16.07 9.53 -1.49
C LYS A 68 -17.58 9.31 -1.63
N THR A 69 -18.22 8.64 -0.69
CA THR A 69 -19.66 8.41 -0.72
C THR A 69 -20.31 8.47 0.67
N THR A 70 -21.52 9.00 0.73
CA THR A 70 -22.44 8.91 1.89
C THR A 70 -23.48 7.81 1.71
N GLN A 71 -23.49 7.14 0.55
CA GLN A 71 -24.45 6.10 0.17
C GLN A 71 -23.68 4.79 -0.12
N PRO A 72 -23.34 4.00 0.90
CA PRO A 72 -22.36 2.93 0.76
C PRO A 72 -22.93 1.60 0.24
N LYS A 73 -24.25 1.48 0.05
CA LYS A 73 -24.95 0.20 -0.20
C LYS A 73 -24.33 -0.64 -1.33
N LYS A 74 -23.99 -0.03 -2.47
CA LYS A 74 -23.35 -0.72 -3.60
C LYS A 74 -22.00 -1.31 -3.19
N TYR A 75 -21.15 -0.50 -2.57
CA TYR A 75 -19.80 -0.90 -2.16
C TYR A 75 -19.83 -1.98 -1.08
N LEU A 76 -20.66 -1.83 -0.06
CA LEU A 76 -20.80 -2.83 1.00
C LEU A 76 -21.31 -4.17 0.47
N SER A 77 -22.27 -4.15 -0.47
CA SER A 77 -22.75 -5.36 -1.13
C SER A 77 -21.63 -6.06 -1.90
N TYR A 78 -20.75 -5.30 -2.55
CA TYR A 78 -19.58 -5.83 -3.25
C TYR A 78 -18.56 -6.42 -2.26
N LEU A 79 -18.26 -5.71 -1.17
CA LEU A 79 -17.31 -6.15 -0.15
C LEU A 79 -17.75 -7.46 0.52
N TYR A 80 -19.04 -7.56 0.86
CA TYR A 80 -19.62 -8.78 1.42
C TYR A 80 -19.51 -9.96 0.45
N LYS A 81 -19.94 -9.78 -0.81
CA LYS A 81 -19.95 -10.87 -1.80
C LYS A 81 -18.56 -11.38 -2.17
N ASN A 82 -17.56 -10.51 -2.22
CA ASN A 82 -16.23 -10.86 -2.73
C ASN A 82 -15.19 -11.16 -1.63
N PHE A 83 -15.39 -10.64 -0.42
CA PHE A 83 -14.42 -10.74 0.68
C PHE A 83 -15.04 -11.22 1.99
N ASN A 84 -16.33 -11.53 2.01
CA ASN A 84 -17.07 -11.85 3.23
C ASN A 84 -16.96 -10.76 4.32
N PHE A 85 -16.73 -9.51 3.90
CA PHE A 85 -16.56 -8.38 4.81
C PHE A 85 -17.93 -7.84 5.25
N SER A 86 -18.14 -7.78 6.56
CA SER A 86 -19.34 -7.20 7.18
C SER A 86 -18.98 -5.90 7.89
N TRP A 87 -19.78 -4.85 7.64
CA TRP A 87 -19.57 -3.53 8.21
C TRP A 87 -20.55 -3.28 9.37
N ASP A 88 -20.05 -2.71 10.46
CA ASP A 88 -20.80 -2.41 11.69
C ASP A 88 -21.52 -1.04 11.65
N GLY A 89 -21.36 -0.27 10.57
CA GLY A 89 -21.92 1.08 10.43
C GLY A 89 -20.98 2.21 10.85
N GLY A 90 -19.77 1.90 11.36
CA GLY A 90 -18.79 2.88 11.80
C GLY A 90 -18.17 3.67 10.64
N VAL A 91 -18.09 5.00 10.77
CA VAL A 91 -17.44 5.91 9.81
C VAL A 91 -16.34 6.74 10.48
N PRO A 92 -15.29 7.17 9.75
CA PRO A 92 -15.02 6.87 8.33
C PRO A 92 -14.58 5.42 8.11
N LEU A 93 -14.90 4.88 6.93
CA LEU A 93 -14.38 3.60 6.44
C LEU A 93 -13.65 3.84 5.12
N LEU A 94 -12.33 3.66 5.13
CA LEU A 94 -11.47 3.80 3.95
C LEU A 94 -11.01 2.41 3.52
N PHE A 95 -11.10 2.08 2.24
CA PHE A 95 -10.63 0.78 1.76
C PHE A 95 -10.09 0.83 0.33
N GLY A 96 -9.26 -0.16 0.01
CA GLY A 96 -8.75 -0.42 -1.33
C GLY A 96 -8.61 -1.92 -1.59
N ILE A 97 -8.64 -2.30 -2.87
CA ILE A 97 -8.50 -3.70 -3.30
C ILE A 97 -7.29 -3.80 -4.20
N ILE A 98 -6.23 -4.45 -3.72
CA ILE A 98 -4.99 -4.61 -4.49
C ILE A 98 -5.09 -5.78 -5.48
N GLU A 99 -4.22 -5.80 -6.50
CA GLU A 99 -4.32 -6.68 -7.70
C GLU A 99 -4.62 -8.16 -7.44
N ASN A 100 -4.19 -8.72 -6.30
CA ASN A 100 -4.44 -10.12 -5.93
C ASN A 100 -5.76 -10.35 -5.17
N LYS A 101 -6.74 -9.45 -5.32
CA LYS A 101 -8.01 -9.47 -4.57
C LYS A 101 -7.79 -9.49 -3.06
N THR A 102 -6.80 -8.74 -2.58
CA THR A 102 -6.65 -8.49 -1.14
C THR A 102 -7.35 -7.19 -0.81
N LEU A 103 -8.30 -7.26 0.13
CA LEU A 103 -9.00 -6.10 0.67
C LEU A 103 -8.19 -5.54 1.85
N ILE A 104 -7.91 -4.24 1.84
CA ILE A 104 -7.37 -3.51 2.99
C ILE A 104 -8.46 -2.56 3.46
N VAL A 105 -8.86 -2.67 4.72
CA VAL A 105 -9.90 -1.83 5.33
C VAL A 105 -9.32 -1.07 6.50
N ILE A 106 -9.55 0.24 6.53
CA ILE A 106 -9.22 1.13 7.62
C ILE A 106 -10.51 1.71 8.18
N GLN A 107 -10.74 1.51 9.48
CA GLN A 107 -11.93 2.00 10.16
C GLN A 107 -11.57 3.06 11.22
N GLY A 108 -12.35 4.13 11.22
CA GLY A 108 -12.14 5.27 12.10
C GLY A 108 -10.99 6.17 11.65
N TYR A 109 -10.84 7.31 12.31
CA TYR A 109 -9.69 8.21 12.19
C TYR A 109 -9.72 9.21 13.35
N PRO A 110 -8.60 9.65 13.94
CA PRO A 110 -8.63 10.67 14.97
C PRO A 110 -9.27 11.98 14.49
N ALA A 111 -10.19 12.56 15.27
CA ALA A 111 -10.59 13.95 15.06
C ALA A 111 -9.42 14.91 15.41
N LYS A 112 -9.48 16.18 14.98
CA LYS A 112 -8.37 17.15 15.14
C LYS A 112 -7.77 17.24 16.55
N GLY A 113 -8.61 17.21 17.60
CA GLY A 113 -8.14 17.27 18.99
C GLY A 113 -7.67 15.93 19.58
N GLN A 114 -7.88 14.83 18.86
CA GLN A 114 -7.49 13.48 19.29
C GLN A 114 -6.21 13.02 18.61
N GLU A 115 -5.84 13.61 17.47
CA GLU A 115 -4.61 13.29 16.77
C GLU A 115 -3.40 13.83 17.53
N LYS A 116 -2.42 12.96 17.81
CA LYS A 116 -1.11 13.35 18.34
C LYS A 116 0.00 12.62 17.60
N ASN A 117 0.84 13.38 16.87
CA ASN A 117 1.97 12.89 16.09
C ASN A 117 1.61 11.75 15.12
N GLY A 118 0.45 11.84 14.49
CA GLY A 118 -0.13 10.89 13.55
C GLY A 118 -0.92 9.74 14.15
N TYR A 119 -0.99 9.63 15.48
CA TYR A 119 -1.67 8.55 16.20
C TYR A 119 -2.96 9.02 16.88
N PHE A 120 -3.90 8.12 17.10
CA PHE A 120 -5.09 8.33 17.91
C PHE A 120 -4.73 8.41 19.39
N LEU A 121 -4.87 9.62 19.95
CA LEU A 121 -4.53 9.99 21.32
C LEU A 121 -3.05 9.76 21.68
N GLY A 122 -2.20 9.62 20.67
CA GLY A 122 -0.76 9.38 20.80
C GLY A 122 -0.37 7.90 20.76
N LYS A 123 0.87 7.64 20.35
CA LYS A 123 1.43 6.30 20.09
C LYS A 123 1.17 5.29 21.21
N GLU A 124 1.50 5.65 22.45
CA GLU A 124 1.35 4.74 23.60
C GLU A 124 -0.10 4.38 23.89
N LYS A 125 -1.02 5.34 23.75
CA LYS A 125 -2.44 5.10 24.02
C LYS A 125 -3.07 4.25 22.93
N GLU A 126 -2.71 4.50 21.67
CA GLU A 126 -3.16 3.66 20.55
C GLU A 126 -2.65 2.21 20.68
N GLN A 127 -1.39 2.01 21.08
CA GLN A 127 -0.85 0.67 21.35
C GLN A 127 -1.60 -0.05 22.47
N LYS A 128 -1.95 0.64 23.56
CA LYS A 128 -2.76 0.06 24.64
C LYS A 128 -4.17 -0.31 24.16
N ILE A 129 -4.78 0.53 23.33
CA ILE A 129 -6.08 0.23 22.72
C ILE A 129 -5.96 -1.01 21.84
N CYS A 130 -4.89 -1.11 21.04
CA CYS A 130 -4.62 -2.27 20.20
C CYS A 130 -4.56 -3.56 21.01
N GLU A 131 -3.75 -3.57 22.08
CA GLU A 131 -3.64 -4.72 22.98
C GLU A 131 -4.99 -5.10 23.61
N ASN A 132 -5.74 -4.12 24.11
CA ASN A 132 -7.06 -4.35 24.72
C ASN A 132 -8.11 -4.91 23.76
N MET A 133 -7.94 -4.66 22.45
CA MET A 133 -8.79 -5.18 21.39
C MET A 133 -8.26 -6.51 20.80
N ASN A 134 -7.24 -7.10 21.42
CA ASN A 134 -6.51 -8.27 20.91
C ASN A 134 -5.97 -8.04 19.48
N GLY A 135 -5.63 -6.80 19.15
CA GLY A 135 -5.09 -6.44 17.85
C GLY A 135 -3.59 -6.70 17.76
N GLU A 136 -3.13 -6.91 16.54
CA GLU A 136 -1.73 -7.02 16.17
C GLU A 136 -1.13 -5.62 15.94
N LYS A 137 0.03 -5.39 16.56
CA LYS A 137 0.79 -4.16 16.35
C LYS A 137 1.61 -4.27 15.07
N ILE A 138 1.30 -3.45 14.08
CA ILE A 138 2.07 -3.41 12.85
C ILE A 138 3.29 -2.51 13.03
N MET A 139 4.46 -3.12 12.94
CA MET A 139 5.77 -2.50 13.12
C MET A 139 6.48 -2.37 11.77
N ILE A 140 6.96 -1.17 11.45
CA ILE A 140 7.79 -0.93 10.25
C ILE A 140 9.13 -0.39 10.72
N ASN A 141 10.22 -1.09 10.40
CA ASN A 141 11.59 -0.76 10.82
C ASN A 141 11.73 -0.62 12.35
N GLY A 142 11.02 -1.45 13.12
CA GLY A 142 11.04 -1.41 14.59
C GLY A 142 10.15 -0.33 15.21
N ASP A 143 9.49 0.51 14.41
CA ASP A 143 8.56 1.52 14.88
C ASP A 143 7.10 1.11 14.70
N TYR A 144 6.29 1.29 15.75
CA TYR A 144 4.84 1.10 15.68
C TYR A 144 4.21 2.07 14.69
N LYS A 145 3.37 1.54 13.80
CA LYS A 145 2.63 2.34 12.81
C LYS A 145 1.14 2.33 13.06
N PHE A 146 0.52 1.17 13.18
CA PHE A 146 -0.93 1.06 13.38
C PHE A 146 -1.30 -0.31 13.97
N CYS A 147 -2.58 -0.48 14.30
CA CYS A 147 -3.13 -1.73 14.82
C CYS A 147 -3.97 -2.41 13.74
N GLU A 148 -3.80 -3.72 13.58
CA GLU A 148 -4.70 -4.58 12.82
C GLU A 148 -5.50 -5.46 13.77
N LEU A 149 -6.83 -5.43 13.67
CA LEU A 149 -7.70 -6.24 14.50
C LEU A 149 -7.75 -7.69 14.00
N PRO A 150 -8.16 -8.67 14.83
CA PRO A 150 -8.35 -10.06 14.39
C PRO A 150 -9.31 -10.24 13.22
N THR A 151 -10.17 -9.25 12.97
CA THR A 151 -11.09 -9.20 11.82
C THR A 151 -10.40 -8.80 10.50
N GLY A 152 -9.12 -8.44 10.53
CA GLY A 152 -8.38 -7.85 9.40
C GLY A 152 -8.65 -6.37 9.18
N VAL A 153 -9.42 -5.71 10.06
CA VAL A 153 -9.65 -4.27 10.01
C VAL A 153 -8.50 -3.53 10.67
N ILE A 154 -7.93 -2.56 9.97
CA ILE A 154 -6.91 -1.67 10.50
C ILE A 154 -7.56 -0.50 11.23
N LEU A 155 -7.11 -0.18 12.44
CA LEU A 155 -7.52 1.03 13.15
C LEU A 155 -6.91 2.26 12.50
N GLY A 156 -7.77 3.25 12.19
CA GLY A 156 -7.35 4.41 11.42
C GLY A 156 -6.53 5.43 12.19
N ASN A 157 -5.35 5.71 11.64
CA ASN A 157 -4.45 6.80 11.99
C ASN A 157 -3.73 7.28 10.72
N LYS A 158 -2.79 8.26 10.82
CA LYS A 158 -2.07 8.76 9.63
C LYS A 158 -1.29 7.66 8.91
N TYR A 159 -0.54 6.86 9.66
CA TYR A 159 0.32 5.80 9.14
C TYR A 159 -0.45 4.66 8.48
N ALA A 160 -1.64 4.33 8.98
CA ALA A 160 -2.54 3.36 8.36
C ALA A 160 -3.00 3.85 6.98
N ILE A 161 -3.40 5.13 6.88
CA ILE A 161 -3.77 5.74 5.59
C ILE A 161 -2.57 5.70 4.65
N ASP A 162 -1.42 6.18 5.11
CA ASP A 162 -0.19 6.21 4.30
C ASP A 162 0.16 4.80 3.79
N TYR A 163 -0.01 3.78 4.63
CA TYR A 163 0.19 2.38 4.24
C TYR A 163 -0.73 1.95 3.10
N LEU A 164 -2.04 2.21 3.20
CA LEU A 164 -2.99 1.88 2.13
C LEU A 164 -2.65 2.63 0.83
N ILE A 165 -2.43 3.94 0.91
CA ILE A 165 -2.15 4.78 -0.25
C ILE A 165 -0.87 4.33 -0.95
N ASN A 166 0.22 4.12 -0.19
CA ASN A 166 1.49 3.66 -0.75
C ASN A 166 1.38 2.24 -1.31
N THR A 167 0.61 1.37 -0.67
CA THR A 167 0.34 0.03 -1.20
C THR A 167 -0.40 0.10 -2.53
N CYS A 168 -1.44 0.93 -2.65
CA CYS A 168 -2.15 1.14 -3.90
C CYS A 168 -1.24 1.71 -5.00
N LYS A 169 -0.41 2.71 -4.68
CA LYS A 169 0.56 3.29 -5.63
C LYS A 169 1.57 2.26 -6.14
N THR A 170 1.98 1.33 -5.29
CA THR A 170 3.06 0.37 -5.59
C THR A 170 2.54 -0.90 -6.27
N LYS A 171 1.40 -1.41 -5.80
CA LYS A 171 0.86 -2.71 -6.21
C LYS A 171 -0.35 -2.61 -7.14
N GLY A 172 -0.85 -1.41 -7.39
CA GLY A 172 -2.12 -1.19 -8.09
C GLY A 172 -3.31 -1.41 -7.17
N CYS A 173 -4.28 -0.50 -7.19
CA CYS A 173 -5.60 -0.71 -6.60
C CYS A 173 -6.69 -0.73 -7.68
N THR A 174 -7.58 -1.71 -7.60
CA THR A 174 -8.58 -2.02 -8.62
C THR A 174 -9.87 -1.23 -8.40
N VAL A 175 -10.52 -0.89 -9.52
CA VAL A 175 -11.81 -0.20 -9.54
C VAL A 175 -12.95 -1.21 -9.36
N ILE A 176 -13.90 -0.89 -8.48
CA ILE A 176 -15.18 -1.57 -8.36
C ILE A 176 -16.13 -1.05 -9.45
N TYR A 177 -16.49 -1.93 -10.39
CA TYR A 177 -17.48 -1.66 -11.43
C TYR A 177 -18.92 -1.89 -10.95
#